data_AF-A0A1Q4H728-F1
#
_entry.id   AF-A0A1Q4H728-F1
#
_cell.length_a   1.000
_cell.length_b   1.000
_cell.length_c   1.000
_cell.angle_alpha   90.00
_cell.angle_beta   90.00
_cell.angle_gamma   90.00
#
_symmetry.space_group_name_H-M   'P 1'
#
loop_
_entity.id
_entity.type
_entity.pdbx_description
1 polymer ?
#
loop_
_entity_poly.entity_id
_entity_poly.type
_entity_poly.pdbx_seq_one_letter_code
_entity_poly.pdbx_strand_id
1 'polypeptide(L)'
;GQHNGLPASIIITTTLADLQAAAGTGRTGGDTRLPISDVIRLARHAHHYLAVFDNAKPVALYHSKRLASPGQRIVLYAKDRGCSAPGCTVPGYLCEVHHVTDYAASRRTDIDNLTFACGPHHRLLKPRGWTTQKNTNGDTQWIPPPHHDRDQPRTNTFHHPEKLLRDGDDDDDDDDDAA
;
A
#
# COMPACT_ATOMS: atom_id res chain seq x y z
N GLY A 1 -18.37 14.55 11.38
CA GLY A 1 -18.24 15.58 12.43
C GLY A 1 -16.81 15.60 12.94
N GLN A 2 -16.37 16.68 13.57
CA GLN A 2 -15.10 16.74 14.28
C GLN A 2 -15.39 16.77 15.78
N HIS A 3 -14.58 16.07 16.59
CA HIS A 3 -14.58 16.17 18.04
C HIS A 3 -13.15 16.45 18.47
N ASN A 4 -12.91 17.57 19.16
CA ASN A 4 -11.56 18.01 19.57
C ASN A 4 -10.54 18.04 18.42
N GLY A 5 -10.95 18.48 17.22
CA GLY A 5 -10.06 18.59 16.06
C GLY A 5 -9.75 17.27 15.33
N LEU A 6 -10.28 16.13 15.80
CA LEU A 6 -10.18 14.85 15.12
C LEU A 6 -11.45 14.55 14.32
N PRO A 7 -11.35 14.01 13.09
CA PRO A 7 -12.52 13.47 12.41
C PRO A 7 -13.15 12.39 13.30
N ALA A 8 -14.45 12.53 13.59
CA ALA A 8 -15.19 11.63 14.47
C ALA A 8 -15.02 10.18 13.98
N SER A 9 -14.32 9.39 14.79
CA SER A 9 -13.98 8.00 14.52
C SER A 9 -14.59 7.13 15.61
N ILE A 10 -15.25 6.04 15.23
CA ILE A 10 -15.87 5.11 16.18
C ILE A 10 -15.01 3.85 16.21
N ILE A 11 -14.39 3.56 17.37
CA ILE A 11 -13.71 2.30 17.63
C ILE A 11 -14.78 1.31 18.07
N ILE A 12 -14.86 0.14 17.43
CA ILE A 12 -15.83 -0.90 17.77
C ILE A 12 -15.08 -2.22 17.97
N THR A 13 -15.31 -2.88 19.11
CA THR A 13 -14.77 -4.20 19.45
C THR A 13 -15.88 -5.24 19.37
N THR A 14 -15.64 -6.36 18.69
CA THR A 14 -16.56 -7.52 18.63
C THR A 14 -15.78 -8.80 18.36
N THR A 15 -16.45 -9.95 18.43
CA THR A 15 -15.85 -11.25 18.11
C THR A 15 -15.96 -11.54 16.61
N LEU A 16 -15.05 -12.36 16.08
CA LEU A 16 -15.13 -12.82 14.69
C LEU A 16 -16.44 -13.61 14.44
N ALA A 17 -16.86 -14.43 15.41
CA ALA A 17 -18.09 -15.22 15.32
C ALA A 17 -19.33 -14.32 15.17
N ASP A 18 -19.46 -13.29 16.01
CA ASP A 18 -20.57 -12.32 15.94
C ASP A 18 -20.57 -11.56 14.61
N LEU A 19 -19.38 -11.16 14.15
CA LEU A 19 -19.22 -10.46 12.88
C LEU A 19 -19.59 -11.34 11.68
N GLN A 20 -19.16 -12.61 11.67
CA GLN A 20 -19.46 -13.59 10.61
C GLN A 20 -20.93 -13.99 10.58
N ALA A 21 -21.55 -14.15 11.75
CA ALA A 21 -22.97 -14.46 11.88
C ALA A 21 -23.88 -13.25 11.59
N ALA A 22 -23.30 -12.04 11.44
CA ALA A 22 -24.03 -10.77 11.38
C ALA A 22 -25.02 -10.59 12.55
N ALA A 23 -24.69 -11.14 13.72
CA ALA A 23 -25.56 -11.23 14.88
C ALA A 23 -24.76 -10.90 16.16
N GLY A 24 -25.46 -10.58 17.26
CA GLY A 24 -24.81 -10.16 18.50
C GLY A 24 -24.55 -8.65 18.58
N THR A 25 -23.54 -8.24 19.36
CA THR A 25 -23.27 -6.83 19.64
C THR A 25 -21.80 -6.45 19.52
N GLY A 26 -21.52 -5.24 19.04
CA GLY A 26 -20.21 -4.60 19.13
C GLY A 26 -20.20 -3.54 20.23
N ARG A 27 -19.06 -3.37 20.91
CA ARG A 27 -18.87 -2.35 21.95
C ARG A 27 -18.06 -1.19 21.38
N THR A 28 -18.59 0.03 21.47
CA THR A 28 -17.87 1.24 21.07
C THR A 28 -16.79 1.60 22.08
N GLY A 29 -15.82 2.43 21.69
CA GLY A 29 -14.80 2.97 22.60
C GLY A 29 -15.38 3.84 23.73
N GLY A 30 -16.63 4.32 23.60
CA GLY A 30 -17.38 5.01 24.66
C GLY A 30 -18.25 4.07 25.50
N ASP A 31 -17.98 2.77 25.47
CA ASP A 31 -18.68 1.71 26.21
C ASP A 31 -20.16 1.49 25.82
N THR A 32 -20.61 2.12 24.74
CA THR A 32 -21.96 1.88 24.20
C THR A 32 -22.00 0.55 23.45
N ARG A 33 -23.03 -0.26 23.66
CA ARG A 33 -23.27 -1.47 22.86
C ARG A 33 -24.15 -1.16 21.64
N LEU A 34 -23.75 -1.66 20.48
CA LEU A 34 -24.48 -1.53 19.23
C LEU A 34 -24.79 -2.94 18.69
N PRO A 35 -26.00 -3.18 18.14
CA PRO A 35 -26.27 -4.37 17.35
C PRO A 35 -25.29 -4.50 16.18
N ILE A 36 -24.88 -5.72 15.81
CA ILE A 36 -23.96 -5.91 14.67
C ILE A 36 -24.53 -5.34 13.36
N SER A 37 -25.85 -5.31 13.17
CA SER A 37 -26.49 -4.64 12.04
C SER A 37 -26.15 -3.14 11.97
N ASP A 38 -26.12 -2.45 13.10
CA ASP A 38 -25.71 -1.04 13.19
C ASP A 38 -24.20 -0.87 13.03
N VAL A 39 -23.40 -1.80 13.56
CA VAL A 39 -21.94 -1.83 13.32
C VAL A 39 -21.66 -1.92 11.82
N ILE A 40 -22.30 -2.85 11.10
CA ILE A 40 -22.16 -3.02 9.64
C ILE A 40 -22.66 -1.78 8.90
N ARG A 41 -23.81 -1.23 9.31
CA ARG A 41 -24.39 -0.02 8.70
C ARG A 41 -23.50 1.20 8.86
N LEU A 42 -22.86 1.39 10.01
CA LEU A 42 -21.90 2.46 10.26
C LEU A 42 -20.58 2.19 9.55
N ALA A 43 -20.17 0.92 9.52
CA ALA A 43 -18.95 0.48 8.88
C ALA A 43 -18.96 0.83 7.39
N ARG A 44 -20.02 0.60 6.63
CA ARG A 44 -20.05 0.81 5.16
C ARG A 44 -19.48 2.15 4.65
N HIS A 45 -19.47 3.21 5.47
CA HIS A 45 -18.98 4.56 5.14
C HIS A 45 -17.73 4.99 5.93
N ALA A 46 -17.14 4.10 6.72
CA ALA A 46 -16.03 4.38 7.61
C ALA A 46 -14.65 4.15 6.95
N HIS A 47 -13.63 4.84 7.46
CA HIS A 47 -12.24 4.47 7.23
C HIS A 47 -11.89 3.29 8.14
N HIS A 48 -11.95 2.07 7.61
CA HIS A 48 -11.76 0.88 8.44
C HIS A 48 -10.31 0.71 8.82
N TYR A 49 -10.12 0.48 10.11
CA TYR A 49 -8.94 -0.18 10.64
C TYR A 49 -9.41 -1.48 11.28
N LEU A 50 -8.75 -2.59 10.98
CA LEU A 50 -8.98 -3.88 11.63
C LEU A 50 -7.78 -4.19 12.51
N ALA A 51 -7.97 -4.13 13.83
CA ALA A 51 -6.98 -4.59 14.79
C ALA A 51 -7.35 -6.01 15.24
N VAL A 52 -6.39 -6.94 15.14
CA VAL A 52 -6.56 -8.32 15.59
C VAL A 52 -5.74 -8.50 16.87
N PHE A 53 -6.32 -9.16 17.86
CA PHE A 53 -5.70 -9.46 19.14
C PHE A 53 -5.74 -10.97 19.41
N ASP A 54 -4.67 -11.50 20.00
CA ASP A 54 -4.62 -12.84 20.60
C ASP A 54 -4.33 -12.69 22.10
N ASN A 55 -5.19 -13.24 22.96
CA ASN A 55 -5.07 -13.11 24.42
C ASN A 55 -4.78 -11.67 24.90
N ALA A 56 -5.52 -10.69 24.35
CA ALA A 56 -5.36 -9.26 24.59
C ALA A 56 -4.03 -8.64 24.14
N LYS A 57 -3.17 -9.38 23.44
CA LYS A 57 -1.97 -8.85 22.77
C LYS A 57 -2.29 -8.49 21.32
N PRO A 58 -1.87 -7.31 20.83
CA PRO A 58 -2.07 -6.96 19.43
C PRO A 58 -1.21 -7.86 18.55
N VAL A 59 -1.82 -8.48 17.54
CA VAL A 59 -1.12 -9.34 16.56
C VAL A 59 -1.12 -8.77 15.15
N ALA A 60 -2.07 -7.89 14.80
CA ALA A 60 -2.08 -7.21 13.49
C ALA A 60 -2.95 -5.93 13.48
N LEU A 61 -2.63 -4.99 12.58
CA LEU A 61 -3.45 -3.82 12.26
C LEU A 61 -3.53 -3.63 10.73
N TYR A 62 -4.74 -3.63 10.18
CA TYR A 62 -5.02 -3.43 8.74
C TYR A 62 -5.83 -2.17 8.51
N HIS A 63 -5.85 -1.63 7.28
CA HIS A 63 -6.77 -0.55 6.90
C HIS A 63 -7.40 -0.69 5.51
N SER A 64 -8.66 -0.25 5.33
CA SER A 64 -9.42 -0.41 4.06
C SER A 64 -9.31 0.76 3.09
N LYS A 65 -8.46 1.76 3.34
CA LYS A 65 -8.41 2.94 2.48
C LYS A 65 -7.71 2.62 1.17
N ARG A 66 -8.42 2.76 0.03
CA ARG A 66 -7.83 2.71 -1.31
C ARG A 66 -6.71 3.75 -1.48
N LEU A 67 -6.88 4.94 -0.93
CA LEU A 67 -5.86 5.98 -1.01
C LEU A 67 -4.76 5.72 0.03
N ALA A 68 -3.51 5.88 -0.40
CA ALA A 68 -2.36 5.86 0.49
C ALA A 68 -2.54 6.85 1.65
N SER A 69 -2.18 6.42 2.86
CA SER A 69 -2.16 7.27 4.04
C SER A 69 -1.05 8.32 3.94
N PRO A 70 -1.11 9.41 4.73
CA PRO A 70 -0.01 10.38 4.79
C PRO A 70 1.34 9.73 5.13
N GLY A 71 1.37 8.78 6.07
CA GLY A 71 2.58 8.05 6.43
C GLY A 71 3.16 7.24 5.25
N GLN A 72 2.30 6.57 4.48
CA GLN A 72 2.71 5.86 3.27
C GLN A 72 3.27 6.79 2.21
N ARG A 73 2.68 7.99 2.03
CA ARG A 73 3.25 9.01 1.13
C ARG A 73 4.62 9.48 1.61
N ILE A 74 4.84 9.66 2.91
CA ILE A 74 6.16 10.01 3.48
C ILE A 74 7.19 8.94 3.16
N VAL A 75 6.84 7.66 3.35
CA VAL A 75 7.74 6.55 2.96
C VAL A 75 8.06 6.60 1.48
N LEU A 76 7.08 6.86 0.60
CA LEU A 76 7.33 6.99 -0.84
C LEU A 76 8.22 8.21 -1.18
N TYR A 77 8.11 9.32 -0.45
CA TYR A 77 9.03 10.45 -0.61
C TYR A 77 10.48 10.08 -0.27
N ALA A 78 10.69 9.26 0.75
CA ALA A 78 12.02 8.77 1.11
C ALA A 78 12.53 7.70 0.15
N LYS A 79 11.65 6.76 -0.22
CA LYS A 79 11.97 5.56 -1.01
C LYS A 79 12.05 5.81 -2.50
N ASP A 80 11.02 6.39 -3.11
CA ASP A 80 10.94 6.57 -4.57
C ASP A 80 11.48 7.95 -4.99
N ARG A 81 11.35 8.96 -4.11
CA ARG A 81 11.76 10.38 -4.28
C ARG A 81 11.12 11.14 -5.46
N GLY A 82 10.65 10.44 -6.48
CA GLY A 82 9.95 10.94 -7.65
C GLY A 82 9.27 9.82 -8.42
N CYS A 83 8.89 10.10 -9.67
CA CYS A 83 8.23 9.11 -10.50
C CYS A 83 9.14 7.91 -10.73
N SER A 84 8.68 6.70 -10.44
CA SER A 84 9.50 5.50 -10.58
C SER A 84 9.67 5.01 -12.01
N ALA A 85 9.01 5.64 -12.99
CA ALA A 85 9.13 5.29 -14.40
C ALA A 85 10.56 5.58 -14.91
N PRO A 86 11.21 4.65 -15.62
CA PRO A 86 12.60 4.79 -16.08
C PRO A 86 12.88 6.12 -16.76
N GLY A 87 13.92 6.83 -16.28
CA GLY A 87 14.37 8.11 -16.83
C GLY A 87 13.44 9.30 -16.55
N CYS A 88 12.32 9.12 -15.84
CA CYS A 88 11.45 10.23 -15.48
C CYS A 88 12.11 11.10 -14.41
N THR A 89 12.03 12.41 -14.58
CA THR A 89 12.63 13.39 -13.66
C THR A 89 11.59 14.07 -12.75
N VAL A 90 10.31 13.71 -12.89
CA VAL A 90 9.21 14.37 -12.18
C VAL A 90 9.31 14.09 -10.68
N PRO A 91 9.39 15.12 -9.83
CA PRO A 91 9.54 14.93 -8.38
C PRO A 91 8.28 14.36 -7.74
N GLY A 92 8.42 13.75 -6.56
CA GLY A 92 7.32 13.08 -5.87
C GLY A 92 6.14 14.02 -5.55
N TYR A 93 6.39 15.34 -5.42
CA TYR A 93 5.35 16.35 -5.19
C TYR A 93 4.32 16.43 -6.32
N LEU A 94 4.72 16.03 -7.53
CA LEU A 94 3.87 16.01 -8.73
C LEU A 94 3.45 14.57 -9.11
N CYS A 95 3.62 13.63 -8.17
CA CYS A 95 3.27 12.23 -8.36
C CYS A 95 2.00 11.82 -7.62
N GLU A 96 1.27 10.92 -8.25
CA GLU A 96 0.19 10.14 -7.67
C GLU A 96 0.75 8.85 -7.07
N VAL A 97 0.02 8.23 -6.14
CA VAL A 97 0.37 6.91 -5.62
C VAL A 97 -0.34 5.84 -6.44
N HIS A 98 0.44 4.94 -7.02
CA HIS A 98 0.00 3.80 -7.80
C HIS A 98 0.15 2.50 -6.99
N HIS A 99 -0.86 1.62 -7.06
CA HIS A 99 -0.77 0.26 -6.54
C HIS A 99 -0.16 -0.63 -7.61
N VAL A 100 1.00 -1.25 -7.30
CA VAL A 100 1.68 -2.15 -8.23
C VAL A 100 0.81 -3.37 -8.54
N THR A 101 0.28 -4.02 -7.50
CA THR A 101 -0.86 -4.94 -7.63
C THR A 101 -2.16 -4.15 -7.51
N ASP A 102 -2.98 -4.18 -8.56
CA ASP A 102 -4.27 -3.48 -8.62
C ASP A 102 -5.06 -3.61 -7.31
N TYR A 103 -5.55 -2.47 -6.80
CA TYR A 103 -6.36 -2.44 -5.57
C TYR A 103 -7.59 -3.36 -5.66
N ALA A 104 -8.17 -3.53 -6.84
CA ALA A 104 -9.32 -4.41 -7.03
C ALA A 104 -8.99 -5.88 -6.71
N ALA A 105 -7.75 -6.30 -6.97
CA ALA A 105 -7.25 -7.64 -6.71
C ALA A 105 -6.72 -7.78 -5.28
N SER A 106 -5.90 -6.84 -4.79
CA SER A 106 -5.27 -6.95 -3.47
C SER A 106 -6.21 -6.56 -2.33
N ARG A 107 -7.15 -5.62 -2.57
CA ARG A 107 -7.99 -4.95 -1.56
C ARG A 107 -7.20 -4.32 -0.41
N ARG A 108 -5.90 -4.12 -0.62
CA ARG A 108 -4.94 -3.62 0.36
C ARG A 108 -4.13 -2.49 -0.23
N THR A 109 -3.71 -1.60 0.65
CA THR A 109 -2.83 -0.48 0.33
C THR A 109 -1.64 -0.66 1.24
N ASP A 110 -0.82 -1.67 0.97
CA ASP A 110 0.41 -1.97 1.72
C ASP A 110 1.57 -1.21 1.11
N ILE A 111 2.43 -0.60 1.93
CA ILE A 111 3.50 0.30 1.45
C ILE A 111 4.44 -0.38 0.44
N ASP A 112 4.71 -1.67 0.63
CA ASP A 112 5.58 -2.46 -0.24
C ASP A 112 4.97 -2.70 -1.63
N ASN A 113 3.65 -2.53 -1.76
CA ASN A 113 2.91 -2.64 -3.02
C ASN A 113 2.54 -1.26 -3.61
N LEU A 114 3.12 -0.16 -3.13
CA LEU A 114 2.89 1.19 -3.65
C LEU A 114 4.13 1.74 -4.38
N THR A 115 3.90 2.69 -5.28
CA THR A 115 4.96 3.48 -5.92
C THR A 115 4.44 4.84 -6.36
N PHE A 116 5.33 5.80 -6.58
CA PHE A 116 5.00 7.06 -7.22
C PHE A 116 4.96 6.97 -8.75
N ALA A 117 3.89 7.50 -9.35
CA ALA A 117 3.76 7.70 -10.78
C ALA A 117 3.26 9.11 -11.08
N CYS A 118 3.93 9.86 -11.96
CA CYS A 118 3.42 11.15 -12.42
C CYS A 118 2.17 10.94 -13.29
N GLY A 119 1.32 11.98 -13.41
CA GLY A 119 0.06 11.88 -14.17
C GLY A 119 0.20 11.27 -15.58
N PRO A 120 1.19 11.69 -16.41
CA PRO A 120 1.43 11.06 -17.71
C PRO A 120 1.75 9.56 -17.63
N HIS A 121 2.71 9.15 -16.80
CA HIS A 121 3.11 7.75 -16.67
C HIS A 121 2.02 6.89 -16.03
N HIS A 122 1.28 7.43 -15.05
CA HIS A 122 0.19 6.71 -14.43
C HIS A 122 -0.91 6.35 -15.44
N ARG A 123 -1.17 7.20 -16.44
CA ARG A 123 -2.12 6.91 -17.53
C ARG A 123 -1.65 5.83 -18.51
N LEU A 124 -0.35 5.51 -18.54
CA LEU A 124 0.17 4.42 -19.36
C LEU A 124 -0.14 3.04 -18.75
N LEU A 125 -0.40 3.00 -17.45
CA LEU A 125 -0.71 1.80 -16.68
C LEU A 125 -2.18 1.42 -16.91
N LYS A 126 -2.40 0.59 -17.92
CA LYS A 126 -3.71 0.16 -18.38
C LYS A 126 -3.65 -1.30 -18.83
N PRO A 127 -4.79 -2.01 -18.89
CA PRO A 127 -4.82 -3.38 -19.41
C PRO A 127 -4.14 -3.47 -20.77
N ARG A 128 -3.24 -4.45 -20.94
CA ARG A 128 -2.42 -4.67 -22.15
C ARG A 128 -1.47 -3.51 -22.53
N GLY A 129 -1.28 -2.54 -21.63
CA GLY A 129 -0.33 -1.45 -21.75
C GLY A 129 0.93 -1.72 -20.94
N TRP A 130 1.46 -0.65 -20.33
CA TRP A 130 2.55 -0.79 -19.37
C TRP A 130 2.04 -1.43 -18.08
N THR A 131 2.88 -2.22 -17.43
CA THR A 131 2.62 -2.77 -16.09
C THR A 131 3.77 -2.45 -15.15
N THR A 132 3.54 -2.60 -13.85
CA THR A 132 4.60 -2.50 -12.85
C THR A 132 4.70 -3.77 -12.03
N GLN A 133 5.90 -4.03 -11.51
CA GLN A 133 6.14 -5.07 -10.50
C GLN A 133 7.23 -4.60 -9.53
N LYS A 134 7.34 -5.25 -8.36
CA LYS A 134 8.46 -5.04 -7.43
C LYS A 134 9.52 -6.12 -7.66
N ASN A 135 10.80 -5.75 -7.71
CA ASN A 135 11.89 -6.72 -7.67
C ASN A 135 12.25 -7.11 -6.21
N THR A 136 13.22 -8.00 -6.05
CA THR A 136 13.77 -8.45 -4.74
C THR A 136 14.26 -7.29 -3.87
N ASN A 137 14.83 -6.26 -4.49
CA ASN A 137 15.32 -5.06 -3.81
C ASN A 137 14.19 -4.06 -3.45
N GLY A 138 12.94 -4.38 -3.77
CA GLY A 138 11.77 -3.55 -3.51
C GLY A 138 11.61 -2.35 -4.45
N ASP A 139 12.40 -2.28 -5.53
CA ASP A 139 12.32 -1.27 -6.58
C ASP A 139 11.18 -1.57 -7.55
N THR A 140 10.53 -0.51 -8.04
CA THR A 140 9.47 -0.64 -9.05
C THR A 140 10.08 -0.82 -10.43
N GLN A 141 9.84 -1.98 -11.03
CA GLN A 141 10.10 -2.24 -12.44
C GLN A 141 8.87 -1.86 -13.28
N TRP A 142 9.10 -1.13 -14.37
CA TRP A 142 8.11 -0.79 -15.38
C TRP A 142 8.32 -1.68 -16.60
N ILE A 143 7.32 -2.50 -16.91
CA ILE A 143 7.36 -3.46 -18.00
C ILE A 143 6.56 -2.89 -19.18
N PRO A 144 7.20 -2.66 -20.34
CA PRO A 144 6.49 -2.20 -21.53
C PRO A 144 5.63 -3.33 -22.12
N PRO A 145 4.60 -2.98 -22.90
CA PRO A 145 3.95 -3.98 -23.74
C PRO A 145 4.93 -4.46 -24.84
N PRO A 146 4.79 -5.68 -25.40
CA PRO A 146 5.81 -6.31 -26.24
C PRO A 146 6.29 -5.47 -27.44
N HIS A 147 5.41 -4.67 -28.04
CA HIS A 147 5.74 -3.81 -29.20
C HIS A 147 6.50 -2.54 -28.83
N HIS A 148 6.61 -2.23 -27.53
CA HIS A 148 7.40 -1.13 -26.98
C HIS A 148 8.65 -1.63 -26.24
N ASP A 149 8.90 -2.93 -26.24
CA ASP A 149 10.10 -3.49 -25.61
C ASP A 149 11.31 -3.37 -26.53
N ARG A 150 12.36 -2.73 -26.04
CA ARG A 150 13.59 -2.35 -26.75
C ARG A 150 14.80 -2.43 -25.82
N ASP A 151 14.78 -3.36 -24.87
CA ASP A 151 15.81 -3.54 -23.83
C ASP A 151 16.09 -2.26 -23.02
N GLN A 152 15.06 -1.40 -22.88
CA GLN A 152 15.17 -0.21 -22.04
C GLN A 152 15.24 -0.59 -20.55
N PRO A 153 15.91 0.23 -19.72
CA PRO A 153 15.93 0.03 -18.27
C PRO A 153 14.52 -0.11 -17.70
N ARG A 154 14.37 -0.99 -16.72
CA ARG A 154 13.07 -1.25 -16.05
C ARG A 154 12.85 -0.39 -14.81
N THR A 155 13.92 0.09 -14.19
CA THR A 155 13.88 0.92 -12.98
C THR A 155 14.35 2.33 -13.28
N ASN A 156 14.00 3.28 -12.40
CA ASN A 156 14.47 4.66 -12.48
C ASN A 156 15.62 4.91 -11.51
N THR A 157 16.81 5.21 -12.04
CA THR A 157 17.99 5.57 -11.26
C THR A 157 18.18 7.08 -11.11
N PHE A 158 17.40 7.91 -11.82
CA PHE A 158 17.54 9.37 -11.79
C PHE A 158 17.39 9.96 -10.39
N HIS A 159 16.43 9.45 -9.61
CA HIS A 159 16.20 9.91 -8.24
C HIS A 159 17.13 9.24 -7.21
N HIS A 160 17.91 8.25 -7.64
CA HIS A 160 18.82 7.46 -6.81
C HIS A 160 20.20 7.30 -7.46
N PRO A 161 20.92 8.40 -7.72
CA PRO A 161 22.25 8.34 -8.36
C PRO A 161 23.23 7.50 -7.53
N GLU A 162 23.04 7.41 -6.21
CA GLU A 162 23.85 6.55 -5.33
C GLU A 162 23.81 5.07 -5.70
N LYS A 163 22.74 4.59 -6.35
CA LYS A 163 22.62 3.18 -6.78
C LYS A 163 23.51 2.86 -7.98
N LEU A 164 23.94 3.87 -8.74
CA LEU A 164 24.88 3.68 -9.84
C LEU A 164 26.32 3.48 -9.35
N LEU A 165 26.59 3.79 -8.09
CA LEU A 165 27.91 3.74 -7.46
C LEU A 165 28.08 2.50 -6.58
N ARG A 166 27.07 1.64 -6.47
CA ARG A 166 27.22 0.34 -5.79
C ARG A 166 27.90 -0.61 -6.77
N ASP A 167 29.16 -0.93 -6.49
CA ASP A 167 29.86 -2.06 -7.06
C ASP A 167 29.09 -3.35 -6.69
N GLY A 168 28.93 -4.26 -7.65
CA GLY A 168 27.95 -5.36 -7.63
C GLY A 168 28.24 -6.53 -6.67
N ASP A 169 28.51 -6.27 -5.40
CA ASP A 169 29.00 -7.28 -4.43
C ASP A 169 28.00 -7.70 -3.32
N ASP A 170 26.68 -7.57 -3.52
CA ASP A 170 25.69 -8.02 -2.51
C ASP A 170 24.82 -9.22 -2.97
N ASP A 171 25.17 -9.92 -4.06
CA ASP A 171 24.38 -11.07 -4.56
C ASP A 171 24.88 -12.46 -4.11
N ASP A 172 25.93 -12.59 -3.28
CA ASP A 172 26.54 -13.89 -2.92
C ASP A 172 26.62 -14.17 -1.40
N ASP A 173 25.51 -14.16 -0.65
CA ASP A 173 25.55 -14.58 0.78
C ASP A 173 24.25 -15.29 1.25
N ASP A 174 23.66 -16.16 0.43
CA ASP A 174 22.63 -17.11 0.89
C ASP A 174 22.64 -18.37 0.01
N ASP A 175 23.69 -19.20 0.11
CA ASP A 175 23.61 -20.66 -0.12
C ASP A 175 24.95 -21.32 0.22
N ASP A 176 25.16 -21.64 1.50
CA ASP A 176 25.92 -22.84 1.90
C ASP A 176 25.66 -23.14 3.38
N ASP A 177 24.50 -23.73 3.67
CA ASP A 177 24.30 -24.52 4.90
C ASP A 177 23.28 -25.64 4.64
N ALA A 178 23.67 -26.60 3.79
CA ALA A 178 23.05 -27.92 3.73
C ALA A 178 23.93 -28.97 3.01
N ALA A 179 24.79 -29.66 3.77
CA ALA A 179 25.02 -31.12 3.69
C ALA A 179 26.02 -31.61 4.75
#